data_AF-A0A3B8VEV5-F1
#
_entry.id   AF-A0A3B8VEV5-F1
#
_cell.length_a   1.000
_cell.length_b   1.000
_cell.length_c   1.000
_cell.angle_alpha   90.00
_cell.angle_beta   90.00
_cell.angle_gamma   90.00
#
_symmetry.space_group_name_H-M   'P 1'
#
loop_
_entity.id
_entity.type
_entity.pdbx_description
1 polymer ?
#
loop_
_entity_poly.entity_id
_entity_poly.type
_entity_poly.pdbx_seq_one_letter_code
_entity_poly.pdbx_strand_id
1 'polypeptide(L)'
;MPAINFSRRLVNQDLIEFGHLNAEEVDEEYLKSDSTETENAYSDQPVTESSEFDFRNYVFADLTDPVSGEPLVTDDFNLQDTRLEDGRFIPKKYRLTFTPDFTYAGGALSTGYGVFALTQLVFSDLMGDHQIGLASNMVFDLRNSDYVLSYGYFKNRTNFMLNYFHTSRNFQYFTGEIVRFRYYGGGVTFSRPFNKFERFDYGASFITISRDFSSILNSNRENEKGYFLYPQLTYTRDTTMPGFMHPLKGRRFAFSLAGSPPLGGDVLQFASINGDVRQYFGFFNGMYSLAFRLSGAASVGRDSQNFFLGGIDNWINYSWAGGELPIDRLEDIFFTLPAIPLRGHLYNSIYGDKFALFNAEFRFPLVAALLPGPIPILPLYNITGTSFVDVGTAWQGGTNQDVLIGAGFGLRTILLGLPFRWDIGWPYEDGGFGHRVHYFSIGLDF
;
A
#
# COMPACT_ATOMS: atom_id res chain seq x y z
N MET A 1 24.30 17.99 14.02
CA MET A 1 24.40 16.81 13.15
C MET A 1 25.23 15.71 13.83
N PRO A 2 24.66 14.94 14.78
CA PRO A 2 25.37 13.82 15.43
C PRO A 2 24.95 12.44 14.89
N ALA A 3 23.75 12.31 14.32
CA ALA A 3 23.23 11.05 13.79
C ALA A 3 24.07 10.47 12.64
N ILE A 4 24.68 11.33 11.83
CA ILE A 4 25.55 10.93 10.70
C ILE A 4 26.83 10.23 11.19
N ASN A 5 27.35 10.59 12.37
CA ASN A 5 28.57 9.99 12.91
C ASN A 5 28.30 8.63 13.59
N PHE A 6 27.10 8.44 14.15
CA PHE A 6 26.68 7.15 14.70
C PHE A 6 26.48 6.11 13.59
N SER A 7 25.85 6.49 12.48
CA SER A 7 25.71 5.62 11.30
C SER A 7 27.05 5.24 10.67
N ARG A 8 28.05 6.14 10.69
CA ARG A 8 29.42 5.82 10.21
C ARG A 8 30.14 4.80 11.10
N ARG A 9 29.90 4.78 12.41
CA ARG A 9 30.50 3.78 13.31
C ARG A 9 29.87 2.41 13.13
N LEU A 10 28.55 2.32 13.01
CA LEU A 10 27.86 1.05 12.75
C LEU A 10 28.28 0.44 11.41
N VAL A 11 28.31 1.25 10.34
CA VAL A 11 28.73 0.78 9.01
C VAL A 11 30.20 0.33 9.00
N ASN A 12 31.09 0.99 9.76
CA ASN A 12 32.48 0.57 9.86
C ASN A 12 32.67 -0.70 10.70
N GLN A 13 31.86 -0.93 11.75
CA GLN A 13 31.90 -2.18 12.51
C GLN A 13 31.36 -3.36 11.68
N ASP A 14 30.26 -3.17 10.95
CA ASP A 14 29.70 -4.20 10.08
C ASP A 14 30.62 -4.54 8.89
N LEU A 15 31.35 -3.56 8.33
CA LEU A 15 32.30 -3.81 7.22
C LEU A 15 33.57 -4.58 7.65
N ILE A 16 33.96 -4.48 8.92
CA ILE A 16 35.08 -5.25 9.50
C ILE A 16 34.64 -6.71 9.76
N GLU A 17 33.38 -6.92 10.15
CA GLU A 17 32.81 -8.25 10.37
C GLU A 17 32.56 -9.04 9.05
N PHE A 18 32.35 -8.33 7.94
CA PHE A 18 32.14 -8.90 6.59
C PHE A 18 33.38 -8.96 5.68
N GLY A 19 34.60 -8.80 6.23
CA GLY A 19 35.84 -9.19 5.53
C GLY A 19 36.24 -8.31 4.33
N HIS A 20 35.86 -7.03 4.33
CA HIS A 20 36.28 -6.09 3.29
C HIS A 20 37.04 -4.91 3.89
N LEU A 21 38.26 -5.18 4.38
CA LEU A 21 39.42 -4.26 4.44
C LEU A 21 40.65 -5.10 4.82
N ASN A 22 41.78 -4.89 4.12
CA ASN A 22 42.99 -5.68 4.29
C ASN A 22 43.54 -5.60 5.72
N ALA A 23 43.86 -6.77 6.27
CA ALA A 23 44.54 -6.94 7.54
C ALA A 23 46.04 -6.65 7.40
N GLU A 24 46.45 -5.43 7.72
CA GLU A 24 47.81 -5.14 8.19
C GLU A 24 47.66 -4.01 9.22
N GLU A 25 48.28 -4.20 10.40
CA GLU A 25 48.19 -3.42 11.65
C GLU A 25 47.01 -3.72 12.59
N VAL A 26 47.09 -4.84 13.33
CA VAL A 26 46.72 -4.88 14.77
C VAL A 26 47.65 -5.88 15.49
N ASP A 27 48.28 -5.40 16.57
CA ASP A 27 49.25 -6.10 17.43
C ASP A 27 48.73 -7.41 18.04
N GLU A 28 49.57 -8.45 17.96
CA GLU A 28 49.44 -9.72 18.69
C GLU A 28 49.86 -9.54 20.17
N GLU A 29 48.93 -9.30 21.10
CA GLU A 29 49.28 -9.42 22.53
C GLU A 29 48.15 -9.87 23.48
N TYR A 30 47.16 -10.66 23.04
CA TYR A 30 46.09 -11.10 23.97
C TYR A 30 45.58 -12.55 23.89
N LEU A 31 46.31 -13.46 23.22
CA LEU A 31 45.89 -14.87 23.14
C LEU A 31 46.97 -15.85 23.63
N LYS A 32 47.40 -15.75 24.90
CA LYS A 32 48.06 -16.87 25.61
C LYS A 32 47.75 -16.85 27.12
N SER A 33 46.95 -17.83 27.53
CA SER A 33 46.65 -18.37 28.88
C SER A 33 45.12 -18.46 28.99
N ASP A 34 44.48 -19.57 29.30
CA ASP A 34 44.90 -20.73 30.07
C ASP A 34 43.95 -21.89 29.68
N SER A 35 44.48 -23.00 29.15
CA SER A 35 43.71 -24.21 28.88
C SER A 35 44.35 -25.38 29.63
N THR A 36 43.87 -25.60 30.85
CA THR A 36 44.08 -26.86 31.57
C THR A 36 42.73 -27.42 31.98
N GLU A 37 42.15 -28.24 31.09
CA GLU A 37 41.02 -29.11 31.43
C GLU A 37 41.51 -30.20 32.38
N THR A 38 40.84 -30.32 33.54
CA THR A 38 40.94 -31.50 34.40
C THR A 38 39.59 -32.22 34.36
N GLU A 39 39.59 -33.40 33.74
CA GLU A 39 38.48 -34.37 33.81
C GLU A 39 38.22 -34.76 35.27
N ASN A 40 36.99 -34.63 35.74
CA ASN A 40 36.52 -35.33 36.93
C ASN A 40 35.22 -36.09 36.61
N ALA A 41 35.26 -37.38 36.91
CA ALA A 41 34.23 -38.37 36.65
C ALA A 41 32.96 -38.12 37.48
N TYR A 42 31.79 -38.20 36.84
CA TYR A 42 30.49 -38.18 37.51
C TYR A 42 30.17 -39.55 38.09
N SER A 43 30.01 -39.61 39.42
CA SER A 43 29.43 -40.74 40.13
C SER A 43 27.95 -40.44 40.38
N ASP A 44 27.06 -41.24 39.78
CA ASP A 44 25.64 -41.27 40.09
C ASP A 44 25.40 -41.77 41.53
N GLN A 45 24.87 -40.90 42.39
CA GLN A 45 24.21 -41.28 43.64
C GLN A 45 22.88 -40.52 43.76
N PRO A 46 21.79 -41.15 44.21
CA PRO A 46 20.46 -40.56 44.20
C PRO A 46 20.30 -39.51 45.30
N VAL A 47 19.70 -38.38 44.94
CA VAL A 47 19.35 -37.28 45.83
C VAL A 47 18.21 -37.70 46.75
N THR A 48 18.51 -37.89 48.05
CA THR A 48 17.48 -37.88 49.11
C THR A 48 17.43 -36.50 49.75
N GLU A 49 16.26 -35.87 49.66
CA GLU A 49 15.90 -34.59 50.28
C GLU A 49 16.05 -34.64 51.81
N SER A 50 17.11 -34.01 52.31
CA SER A 50 17.08 -33.19 53.54
C SER A 50 18.46 -32.57 53.74
N SER A 51 18.75 -31.48 53.04
CA SER A 51 19.93 -30.66 53.34
C SER A 51 19.50 -29.20 53.40
N GLU A 52 19.05 -28.79 54.58
CA GLU A 52 19.17 -27.39 54.97
C GLU A 52 20.67 -27.05 54.90
N PHE A 53 21.04 -26.23 53.90
CA PHE A 53 22.42 -25.85 53.71
C PHE A 53 22.82 -24.86 54.83
N ASP A 54 23.76 -25.27 55.69
CA ASP A 54 24.30 -24.41 56.74
C ASP A 54 25.38 -23.48 56.15
N PHE A 55 24.95 -22.25 55.83
CA PHE A 55 25.81 -21.23 55.22
C PHE A 55 26.71 -20.49 56.22
N ARG A 56 26.67 -20.81 57.53
CA ARG A 56 27.41 -20.05 58.55
C ARG A 56 28.93 -20.14 58.42
N ASN A 57 29.44 -21.15 57.72
CA ASN A 57 30.88 -21.34 57.45
C ASN A 57 31.24 -21.13 55.97
N TYR A 58 30.31 -20.63 55.15
CA TYR A 58 30.60 -20.26 53.77
C TYR A 58 31.08 -18.82 53.74
N VAL A 59 32.34 -18.62 53.31
CA VAL A 59 32.80 -17.31 52.85
C VAL A 59 32.40 -17.23 51.39
N PHE A 60 31.30 -16.53 51.11
CA PHE A 60 30.99 -16.15 49.74
C PHE A 60 32.12 -15.24 49.27
N ALA A 61 32.86 -15.69 48.26
CA ALA A 61 33.74 -14.78 47.55
C ALA A 61 32.86 -13.64 47.06
N ASP A 62 33.27 -12.40 47.34
CA ASP A 62 32.71 -11.24 46.67
C ASP A 62 33.13 -11.42 45.20
N LEU A 63 32.28 -12.11 44.44
CA LEU A 63 32.30 -12.08 42.98
C LEU A 63 31.77 -10.69 42.59
N THR A 64 32.46 -9.64 43.03
CA THR A 64 32.71 -8.57 42.09
C THR A 64 33.44 -9.28 40.96
N ASP A 65 32.71 -9.55 39.86
CA ASP A 65 33.36 -9.78 38.57
C ASP A 65 34.55 -8.81 38.55
N PRO A 66 35.79 -9.28 38.33
CA PRO A 66 36.86 -8.35 38.05
C PRO A 66 36.29 -7.52 36.94
N VAL A 67 36.07 -6.22 37.22
CA VAL A 67 35.47 -5.29 36.27
C VAL A 67 36.32 -5.46 35.04
N SER A 68 35.85 -6.27 34.10
CA SER A 68 36.46 -6.41 32.80
C SER A 68 36.41 -4.98 32.34
N GLY A 69 37.58 -4.37 32.20
CA GLY A 69 37.73 -2.97 31.84
C GLY A 69 37.19 -2.66 30.44
N GLU A 70 36.19 -3.42 29.95
CA GLU A 70 35.11 -2.91 29.13
C GLU A 70 34.77 -1.53 29.72
N PRO A 71 35.20 -0.45 29.06
CA PRO A 71 34.86 0.87 29.54
C PRO A 71 33.33 0.89 29.62
N LEU A 72 32.79 1.11 30.82
CA LEU A 72 31.37 1.42 30.98
C LEU A 72 31.05 2.39 29.87
N VAL A 73 30.23 1.96 28.90
CA VAL A 73 29.91 2.74 27.71
C VAL A 73 29.55 4.11 28.25
N THR A 74 30.41 5.10 27.99
CA THR A 74 30.17 6.45 28.50
C THR A 74 28.84 6.84 27.91
N ASP A 75 27.86 7.11 28.77
CA ASP A 75 26.61 7.64 28.30
C ASP A 75 26.90 9.04 27.75
N ASP A 76 27.21 9.08 26.44
CA ASP A 76 27.42 10.30 25.67
C ASP A 76 26.16 11.20 25.70
N PHE A 77 25.05 10.69 26.25
CA PHE A 77 23.78 11.35 26.51
C PHE A 77 23.60 11.83 27.96
N ASN A 78 24.67 12.18 28.67
CA ASN A 78 24.58 12.87 29.96
C ASN A 78 24.13 14.34 29.80
N LEU A 79 22.84 14.53 29.51
CA LEU A 79 22.21 15.84 29.35
C LEU A 79 22.13 16.57 30.71
N GLN A 80 23.11 17.42 30.97
CA GLN A 80 23.09 18.32 32.14
C GLN A 80 22.05 19.43 31.99
N ASP A 81 21.61 19.99 33.12
CA ASP A 81 20.64 21.11 33.18
C ASP A 81 19.28 20.81 32.53
N THR A 82 18.81 19.56 32.60
CA THR A 82 17.48 19.18 32.09
C THR A 82 16.38 19.24 33.14
N ARG A 83 16.73 19.36 34.43
CA ARG A 83 15.80 19.31 35.56
C ARG A 83 16.00 20.46 36.53
N LEU A 84 14.90 20.92 37.13
CA LEU A 84 14.89 21.83 38.27
C LEU A 84 15.36 21.09 39.53
N GLU A 85 15.67 21.83 40.59
CA GLU A 85 16.05 21.27 41.90
C GLU A 85 14.98 20.32 42.48
N ASP A 86 13.71 20.48 42.10
CA ASP A 86 12.60 19.61 42.50
C ASP A 86 12.41 18.36 41.62
N GLY A 87 13.31 18.13 40.66
CA GLY A 87 13.31 16.97 39.77
C GLY A 87 12.40 17.08 38.54
N ARG A 88 11.62 18.17 38.38
CA ARG A 88 10.82 18.41 37.16
C ARG A 88 11.70 18.81 35.98
N PHE A 89 11.35 18.41 34.77
CA PHE A 89 12.06 18.84 33.57
C PHE A 89 11.90 20.35 33.31
N ILE A 90 12.97 21.00 32.87
CA ILE A 90 12.94 22.41 32.46
C ILE A 90 12.15 22.50 31.13
N PRO A 91 11.02 23.22 31.09
CA PRO A 91 10.21 23.31 29.88
C PRO A 91 10.97 24.08 28.80
N LYS A 92 11.27 23.42 27.69
CA LYS A 92 11.81 24.07 26.49
C LYS A 92 10.66 24.53 25.60
N LYS A 93 10.76 25.74 25.05
CA LYS A 93 9.82 26.19 24.03
C LYS A 93 9.93 25.27 22.82
N TYR A 94 8.78 24.81 22.33
CA TYR A 94 8.71 24.01 21.12
C TYR A 94 9.39 24.74 19.95
N ARG A 95 10.27 24.03 19.24
CA ARG A 95 10.96 24.52 18.04
C ARG A 95 10.77 23.49 16.95
N LEU A 96 10.22 23.94 15.82
CA LEU A 96 10.04 23.10 14.64
C LEU A 96 11.39 22.51 14.22
N THR A 97 11.51 21.19 14.36
CA THR A 97 12.72 20.42 14.04
C THR A 97 12.25 19.13 13.40
N PHE A 98 12.72 18.84 12.19
CA PHE A 98 12.33 17.64 11.46
C PHE A 98 13.31 16.50 11.71
N THR A 99 12.75 15.31 11.91
CA THR A 99 13.47 14.04 11.97
C THR A 99 12.90 13.09 10.92
N PRO A 100 13.72 12.18 10.34
CA PRO A 100 13.19 11.13 9.48
C PRO A 100 12.39 10.15 10.34
N ASP A 101 11.10 10.07 10.05
CA ASP A 101 10.15 9.22 10.78
C ASP A 101 9.96 7.88 10.09
N PHE A 102 9.94 7.91 8.75
CA PHE A 102 9.78 6.73 7.94
C PHE A 102 10.63 6.84 6.68
N THR A 103 11.49 5.86 6.48
CA THR A 103 12.29 5.68 5.26
C THR A 103 12.07 4.26 4.78
N TYR A 104 11.59 4.12 3.55
CA TYR A 104 11.36 2.83 2.92
C TYR A 104 11.84 2.87 1.48
N ALA A 105 12.52 1.82 1.06
CA ALA A 105 12.88 1.59 -0.33
C ALA A 105 12.61 0.11 -0.63
N GLY A 106 11.81 -0.16 -1.66
CA GLY A 106 11.41 -1.53 -1.99
C GLY A 106 10.97 -1.68 -3.43
N GLY A 107 11.22 -2.86 -4.00
CA GLY A 107 10.66 -3.27 -5.29
C GLY A 107 9.23 -3.77 -5.13
N ALA A 108 8.37 -3.44 -6.08
CA ALA A 108 7.00 -3.93 -6.15
C ALA A 108 6.64 -4.32 -7.59
N LEU A 109 5.63 -5.17 -7.73
CA LEU A 109 5.07 -5.58 -9.00
C LEU A 109 3.61 -5.13 -9.04
N SER A 110 3.23 -4.43 -10.10
CA SER A 110 1.84 -4.09 -10.43
C SER A 110 1.49 -4.62 -11.81
N THR A 111 0.25 -5.06 -12.00
CA THR A 111 -0.22 -5.52 -13.32
C THR A 111 -0.37 -4.36 -14.31
N GLY A 112 -0.57 -3.13 -13.82
CA GLY A 112 -0.63 -1.93 -14.64
C GLY A 112 0.72 -1.24 -14.84
N TYR A 113 1.64 -1.34 -13.87
CA TYR A 113 2.93 -0.62 -13.89
C TYR A 113 4.17 -1.51 -14.07
N GLY A 114 3.99 -2.84 -14.11
CA GLY A 114 5.10 -3.78 -14.15
C GLY A 114 5.91 -3.75 -12.85
N VAL A 115 7.20 -4.05 -12.95
CA VAL A 115 8.15 -3.98 -11.83
C VAL A 115 8.56 -2.51 -11.64
N PHE A 116 8.45 -2.00 -10.41
CA PHE A 116 8.86 -0.65 -10.05
C PHE A 116 9.58 -0.64 -8.70
N ALA A 117 10.41 0.38 -8.46
CA ALA A 117 11.11 0.57 -7.20
C ALA A 117 10.57 1.81 -6.51
N LEU A 118 9.87 1.65 -5.39
CA LEU A 118 9.34 2.74 -4.61
C LEU A 118 10.33 3.14 -3.52
N THR A 119 10.75 4.40 -3.55
CA THR A 119 11.44 5.07 -2.44
C THR A 119 10.47 6.04 -1.77
N GLN A 120 10.27 5.91 -0.47
CA GLN A 120 9.43 6.77 0.34
C GLN A 120 10.21 7.31 1.54
N LEU A 121 10.23 8.62 1.70
CA LEU A 121 10.84 9.35 2.79
C LEU A 121 9.79 10.24 3.42
N VAL A 122 9.68 10.18 4.74
CA VAL A 122 8.75 10.99 5.52
C VAL A 122 9.52 11.56 6.70
N PHE A 123 9.43 12.87 6.85
CA PHE A 123 10.01 13.62 7.94
C PHE A 123 8.89 14.26 8.74
N SER A 124 8.87 14.10 10.06
CA SER A 124 7.95 14.87 10.90
C SER A 124 8.69 15.66 11.96
N ASP A 125 7.98 16.60 12.57
CA ASP A 125 8.44 17.22 13.79
C ASP A 125 8.18 16.33 15.01
N LEU A 126 8.69 16.76 16.17
CA LEU A 126 8.57 16.02 17.45
C LEU A 126 7.12 15.67 17.85
N MET A 127 6.14 16.52 17.50
CA MET A 127 4.73 16.28 17.81
C MET A 127 3.97 15.54 16.71
N GLY A 128 4.57 15.36 15.53
CA GLY A 128 3.88 14.89 14.33
C GLY A 128 2.87 15.90 13.77
N ASP A 129 2.91 17.15 14.22
CA ASP A 129 2.06 18.24 13.76
C ASP A 129 2.37 18.63 12.31
N HIS A 130 3.64 18.57 11.91
CA HIS A 130 4.13 18.91 10.59
C HIS A 130 4.80 17.68 9.98
N GLN A 131 4.41 17.34 8.75
CA GLN A 131 4.97 16.20 8.02
C GLN A 131 5.37 16.63 6.62
N ILE A 132 6.56 16.25 6.17
CA ILE A 132 7.03 16.42 4.80
C ILE A 132 7.28 15.02 4.24
N GLY A 133 6.66 14.70 3.11
CA GLY A 133 6.80 13.41 2.45
C GLY A 133 7.33 13.54 1.03
N LEU A 134 8.22 12.64 0.64
CA LEU A 134 8.62 12.36 -0.73
C LEU A 134 8.36 10.88 -1.00
N ALA A 135 7.62 10.57 -2.05
CA ALA A 135 7.53 9.21 -2.59
C ALA A 135 7.92 9.25 -4.06
N SER A 136 8.73 8.31 -4.52
CA SER A 136 9.16 8.30 -5.91
C SER A 136 9.53 6.90 -6.41
N ASN A 137 9.17 6.64 -7.65
CA ASN A 137 9.80 5.64 -8.50
C ASN A 137 10.71 6.39 -9.48
N MET A 138 11.91 6.74 -9.00
CA MET A 138 12.88 7.50 -9.80
C MET A 138 13.48 6.62 -10.89
N VAL A 139 13.34 7.09 -12.12
CA VAL A 139 14.13 6.67 -13.27
C VAL A 139 15.33 7.63 -13.39
N PHE A 140 16.25 7.39 -14.31
CA PHE A 140 17.42 8.25 -14.55
C PHE A 140 17.09 9.73 -14.86
N ASP A 141 15.85 10.08 -15.18
CA ASP A 141 15.42 11.47 -15.38
C ASP A 141 14.09 11.83 -14.71
N LEU A 142 13.97 13.08 -14.24
CA LEU A 142 12.76 13.56 -13.56
C LEU A 142 11.53 13.58 -14.47
N ARG A 143 11.69 13.75 -15.80
CA ARG A 143 10.57 13.83 -16.75
C ARG A 143 9.91 12.49 -17.03
N ASN A 144 10.61 11.38 -16.80
CA ASN A 144 10.04 10.04 -16.91
C ASN A 144 9.89 9.34 -15.54
N SER A 145 10.16 10.06 -14.45
CA SER A 145 9.99 9.54 -13.09
C SER A 145 8.60 9.80 -12.55
N ASP A 146 8.15 8.91 -11.66
CA ASP A 146 6.99 9.17 -10.83
C ASP A 146 7.44 9.71 -9.48
N TYR A 147 6.86 10.81 -9.05
CA TYR A 147 7.16 11.35 -7.74
C TYR A 147 6.00 12.16 -7.17
N VAL A 148 5.90 12.15 -5.85
CA VAL A 148 4.94 12.90 -5.06
C VAL A 148 5.70 13.61 -3.96
N LEU A 149 5.48 14.92 -3.86
CA LEU A 149 5.92 15.76 -2.76
C LEU A 149 4.68 16.14 -1.97
N SER A 150 4.73 15.98 -0.65
CA SER A 150 3.59 16.24 0.23
C SER A 150 4.02 17.01 1.46
N TYR A 151 3.13 17.86 1.93
CA TYR A 151 3.23 18.53 3.22
C TYR A 151 1.91 18.38 3.96
N GLY A 152 1.96 17.85 5.18
CA GLY A 152 0.83 17.66 6.07
C GLY A 152 0.92 18.55 7.31
N TYR A 153 -0.21 19.08 7.73
CA TYR A 153 -0.37 19.79 9.00
C TYR A 153 -1.54 19.21 9.80
N PHE A 154 -1.25 18.63 10.95
CA PHE A 154 -2.14 17.78 11.75
C PHE A 154 -2.44 18.29 13.17
N LYS A 155 -1.90 19.46 13.54
CA LYS A 155 -2.08 20.03 14.89
C LYS A 155 -3.54 20.24 15.28
N ASN A 156 -4.36 20.59 14.30
CA ASN A 156 -5.76 20.93 14.50
C ASN A 156 -6.65 19.75 14.12
N ARG A 157 -7.89 19.74 14.63
CA ARG A 157 -8.89 18.73 14.26
C ARG A 157 -9.11 18.62 12.75
N THR A 158 -9.05 19.73 12.01
CA THR A 158 -9.03 19.68 10.54
C THR A 158 -7.59 19.55 10.10
N ASN A 159 -7.26 18.40 9.51
CA ASN A 159 -5.97 18.16 8.90
C ASN A 159 -5.88 18.90 7.58
N PHE A 160 -4.71 19.46 7.27
CA PHE A 160 -4.41 20.10 5.99
C PHE A 160 -3.30 19.34 5.28
N MET A 161 -3.44 19.15 3.98
CA MET A 161 -2.46 18.48 3.14
C MET A 161 -2.27 19.28 1.86
N LEU A 162 -1.02 19.53 1.50
CA LEU A 162 -0.60 20.09 0.22
C LEU A 162 0.18 19.00 -0.51
N ASN A 163 -0.17 18.74 -1.77
CA ASN A 163 0.51 17.72 -2.58
C ASN A 163 0.90 18.29 -3.93
N TYR A 164 2.04 17.85 -4.42
CA TYR A 164 2.48 17.98 -5.80
C TYR A 164 2.81 16.58 -6.31
N PHE A 165 2.41 16.25 -7.53
CA PHE A 165 2.66 14.96 -8.13
C PHE A 165 3.07 15.09 -9.59
N HIS A 166 3.82 14.10 -10.06
CA HIS A 166 4.16 13.91 -11.45
C HIS A 166 4.22 12.41 -11.73
N THR A 167 3.64 12.00 -12.86
CA THR A 167 3.60 10.62 -13.33
C THR A 167 3.84 10.62 -14.83
N SER A 168 4.63 9.66 -15.31
CA SER A 168 4.97 9.54 -16.74
C SER A 168 4.86 8.09 -17.22
N ARG A 169 4.14 7.85 -18.30
CA ARG A 169 3.92 6.53 -18.88
C ARG A 169 4.26 6.55 -20.36
N ASN A 170 5.09 5.62 -20.79
CA ASN A 170 5.46 5.46 -22.19
C ASN A 170 4.83 4.17 -22.71
N PHE A 171 4.16 4.25 -23.85
CA PHE A 171 3.69 3.10 -24.61
C PHE A 171 4.33 3.12 -25.99
N GLN A 172 4.46 1.94 -26.59
CA GLN A 172 5.02 1.81 -27.92
C GLN A 172 4.01 1.08 -28.81
N TYR A 173 3.68 1.69 -29.94
CA TYR A 173 2.90 1.03 -30.98
C TYR A 173 3.76 -0.03 -31.68
N PHE A 174 3.11 -1.06 -32.25
CA PHE A 174 3.79 -2.08 -33.05
C PHE A 174 4.61 -1.48 -34.20
N THR A 175 4.19 -0.33 -34.73
CA THR A 175 4.88 0.44 -35.78
C THR A 175 6.18 1.11 -35.31
N GLY A 176 6.50 1.06 -34.01
CA GLY A 176 7.71 1.68 -33.43
C GLY A 176 7.53 3.11 -32.94
N GLU A 177 6.35 3.71 -33.10
CA GLU A 177 6.03 5.02 -32.53
C GLU A 177 5.87 4.93 -31.01
N ILE A 178 6.50 5.86 -30.29
CA ILE A 178 6.39 5.97 -28.84
C ILE A 178 5.40 7.07 -28.51
N VAL A 179 4.41 6.76 -27.68
CA VAL A 179 3.48 7.73 -27.11
C VAL A 179 3.74 7.86 -25.61
N ARG A 180 3.91 9.09 -25.15
CA ARG A 180 4.15 9.40 -23.74
C ARG A 180 2.98 10.18 -23.16
N PHE A 181 2.38 9.62 -22.11
CA PHE A 181 1.38 10.29 -21.29
C PHE A 181 2.04 10.82 -20.02
N ARG A 182 1.82 12.10 -19.72
CA ARG A 182 2.23 12.70 -18.45
C ARG A 182 1.03 13.29 -17.74
N TYR A 183 1.02 13.10 -16.42
CA TYR A 183 0.01 13.60 -15.51
C TYR A 183 0.72 14.25 -14.35
N TYR A 184 0.53 15.54 -14.18
CA TYR A 184 1.20 16.30 -13.13
C TYR A 184 0.34 17.46 -12.67
N GLY A 185 0.55 17.85 -11.42
CA GLY A 185 -0.32 18.83 -10.80
C GLY A 185 -0.03 18.99 -9.34
N GLY A 186 -0.87 19.80 -8.70
CA GLY A 186 -0.80 20.01 -7.28
C GLY A 186 -2.15 20.41 -6.72
N GLY A 187 -2.36 20.16 -5.44
CA GLY A 187 -3.64 20.38 -4.81
C GLY A 187 -3.54 20.51 -3.31
N VAL A 188 -4.61 21.05 -2.76
CA VAL A 188 -4.82 21.14 -1.32
C VAL A 188 -6.00 20.26 -0.92
N THR A 189 -5.88 19.60 0.22
CA THR A 189 -6.92 18.74 0.78
C THR A 189 -7.04 19.00 2.27
N PHE A 190 -8.28 19.13 2.72
CA PHE A 190 -8.64 19.27 4.12
C PHE A 190 -9.43 18.04 4.53
N SER A 191 -9.08 17.48 5.69
CA SER A 191 -9.73 16.29 6.23
C SER A 191 -10.25 16.58 7.62
N ARG A 192 -11.57 16.53 7.81
CA ARG A 192 -12.24 16.87 9.08
C ARG A 192 -13.00 15.67 9.64
N PRO A 193 -12.44 14.94 10.63
CA PRO A 193 -13.15 13.88 11.34
C PRO A 193 -14.19 14.45 12.33
N PHE A 194 -15.42 13.93 12.29
CA PHE A 194 -16.51 14.26 13.23
C PHE A 194 -16.50 13.36 14.45
N ASN A 195 -16.07 12.12 14.27
CA ASN A 195 -15.84 11.13 15.31
C ASN A 195 -14.82 10.10 14.78
N LYS A 196 -14.64 9.00 15.49
CA LYS A 196 -13.68 7.94 15.12
C LYS A 196 -14.03 7.22 13.81
N PHE A 197 -15.26 7.36 13.32
CA PHE A 197 -15.82 6.57 12.22
C PHE A 197 -16.28 7.41 11.04
N GLU A 198 -16.41 8.74 11.17
CA GLU A 198 -17.01 9.62 10.17
C GLU A 198 -16.14 10.84 9.88
N ARG A 199 -15.97 11.15 8.59
CA ARG A 199 -15.09 12.21 8.10
C ARG A 199 -15.61 12.84 6.82
N PHE A 200 -15.39 14.15 6.68
CA PHE A 200 -15.46 14.85 5.39
C PHE A 200 -14.04 15.17 4.91
N ASP A 201 -13.77 14.85 3.65
CA ASP A 201 -12.58 15.27 2.92
C ASP A 201 -13.00 16.25 1.83
N TYR A 202 -12.35 17.40 1.75
CA TYR A 202 -12.64 18.38 0.71
C TYR A 202 -11.36 19.06 0.24
N GLY A 203 -11.30 19.40 -1.03
CA GLY A 203 -10.09 19.95 -1.60
C GLY A 203 -10.25 20.34 -3.05
N ALA A 204 -9.16 20.81 -3.63
CA ALA A 204 -9.08 21.09 -5.06
C ALA A 204 -7.66 20.84 -5.55
N SER A 205 -7.56 20.25 -6.73
CA SER A 205 -6.30 20.01 -7.43
C SER A 205 -6.31 20.69 -8.78
N PHE A 206 -5.21 21.32 -9.16
CA PHE A 206 -4.96 21.72 -10.54
C PHE A 206 -4.15 20.62 -11.23
N ILE A 207 -4.69 20.11 -12.32
CA ILE A 207 -4.17 18.93 -13.00
C ILE A 207 -3.86 19.30 -14.45
N THR A 208 -2.68 18.89 -14.93
CA THR A 208 -2.31 18.96 -16.34
C THR A 208 -2.08 17.56 -16.86
N ILE A 209 -2.64 17.29 -18.03
CA ILE A 209 -2.45 16.06 -18.80
C ILE A 209 -1.75 16.45 -20.11
N SER A 210 -0.76 15.68 -20.52
CA SER A 210 -0.13 15.82 -21.84
C SER A 210 0.12 14.47 -22.50
N ARG A 211 -0.09 14.40 -23.80
CA ARG A 211 0.27 13.28 -24.68
C ARG A 211 1.26 13.78 -25.72
N ASP A 212 2.47 13.22 -25.67
CA ASP A 212 3.52 13.52 -26.64
C ASP A 212 3.75 12.29 -27.53
N PHE A 213 3.78 12.48 -28.85
CA PHE A 213 4.21 11.45 -29.80
C PHE A 213 5.68 11.63 -30.15
N SER A 214 6.39 10.51 -30.29
CA SER A 214 7.75 10.46 -30.80
C SER A 214 7.83 9.33 -31.84
N SER A 215 8.01 9.71 -33.10
CA SER A 215 8.13 8.78 -34.21
C SER A 215 9.43 8.99 -34.98
N ILE A 216 10.03 7.88 -35.40
CA ILE A 216 11.18 7.86 -36.32
C ILE A 216 10.70 7.92 -37.79
N LEU A 217 9.44 7.51 -38.03
CA LEU A 217 8.78 7.51 -39.33
C LEU A 217 7.74 8.64 -39.30
N ASN A 218 8.01 9.77 -39.94
CA ASN A 218 7.14 10.95 -39.99
C ASN A 218 5.64 10.60 -39.89
N SER A 219 5.07 10.74 -38.69
CA SER A 219 3.65 10.56 -38.41
C SER A 219 2.98 11.93 -38.34
N ASN A 220 1.74 12.03 -38.85
CA ASN A 220 0.96 13.28 -38.80
C ASN A 220 0.23 13.46 -37.45
N ARG A 221 0.70 12.82 -36.38
CA ARG A 221 0.06 12.85 -35.06
C ARG A 221 0.56 14.05 -34.27
N GLU A 222 -0.37 14.83 -33.70
CA GLU A 222 -0.04 16.04 -32.95
C GLU A 222 -0.01 15.78 -31.45
N ASN A 223 0.86 16.52 -30.75
CA ASN A 223 0.92 16.49 -29.30
C ASN A 223 -0.29 17.23 -28.72
N GLU A 224 -0.88 16.66 -27.68
CA GLU A 224 -2.05 17.22 -27.02
C GLU A 224 -1.75 17.55 -25.56
N LYS A 225 -2.33 18.64 -25.07
CA LYS A 225 -2.20 19.06 -23.68
C LYS A 225 -3.52 19.66 -23.19
N GLY A 226 -4.01 19.12 -22.09
CA GLY A 226 -5.20 19.60 -21.40
C GLY A 226 -4.89 19.94 -19.95
N TYR A 227 -5.70 20.81 -19.35
CA TYR A 227 -5.63 21.11 -17.93
C TYR A 227 -7.03 21.32 -17.36
N PHE A 228 -7.18 21.04 -16.07
CA PHE A 228 -8.46 21.16 -15.39
C PHE A 228 -8.28 21.38 -13.88
N LEU A 229 -9.23 22.11 -13.30
CA LEU A 229 -9.37 22.22 -11.85
C LEU A 229 -10.28 21.10 -11.37
N TYR A 230 -9.90 20.39 -10.32
CA TYR A 230 -10.61 19.23 -9.79
C TYR A 230 -11.00 19.45 -8.31
N PRO A 231 -12.04 20.26 -8.03
CA PRO A 231 -12.66 20.28 -6.71
C PRO A 231 -13.28 18.93 -6.38
N GLN A 232 -13.11 18.48 -5.14
CA GLN A 232 -13.70 17.24 -4.64
C GLN A 232 -14.22 17.41 -3.21
N LEU A 233 -15.32 16.74 -2.91
CA LEU A 233 -15.91 16.58 -1.58
C LEU A 233 -16.29 15.11 -1.38
N THR A 234 -15.78 14.47 -0.34
CA THR A 234 -16.05 13.08 0.00
C THR A 234 -16.51 12.96 1.45
N TYR A 235 -17.65 12.31 1.66
CA TYR A 235 -18.07 11.82 2.97
C TYR A 235 -17.70 10.35 3.11
N THR A 236 -17.06 9.97 4.21
CA THR A 236 -16.78 8.57 4.53
C THR A 236 -17.29 8.23 5.91
N ARG A 237 -17.98 7.09 6.02
CA ARG A 237 -18.24 6.42 7.29
C ARG A 237 -17.71 4.99 7.25
N ASP A 238 -16.85 4.65 8.20
CA ASP A 238 -16.30 3.31 8.33
C ASP A 238 -16.46 2.79 9.75
N THR A 239 -17.20 1.69 9.91
CA THR A 239 -17.40 0.96 11.17
C THR A 239 -17.05 -0.51 11.00
N THR A 240 -16.22 -0.83 10.01
CA THR A 240 -15.77 -2.19 9.75
C THR A 240 -14.79 -2.65 10.82
N MET A 241 -14.87 -3.94 11.16
CA MET A 241 -13.92 -4.60 12.04
C MET A 241 -12.90 -5.33 11.15
N PRO A 242 -11.61 -4.96 11.19
CA PRO A 242 -10.60 -5.60 10.36
C PRO A 242 -10.45 -7.08 10.74
N GLY A 243 -10.18 -7.91 9.74
CA GLY A 243 -9.79 -9.31 9.90
C GLY A 243 -8.43 -9.58 9.25
N PHE A 244 -8.06 -10.85 9.15
CA PHE A 244 -6.75 -11.24 8.62
C PHE A 244 -6.58 -10.88 7.13
N MET A 245 -7.53 -11.28 6.28
CA MET A 245 -7.50 -11.02 4.83
C MET A 245 -8.62 -10.09 4.36
N HIS A 246 -9.68 -9.96 5.14
CA HIS A 246 -10.86 -9.16 4.80
C HIS A 246 -11.56 -8.68 6.07
N PRO A 247 -12.45 -7.67 5.99
CA PRO A 247 -13.29 -7.27 7.13
C PRO A 247 -14.11 -8.45 7.66
N LEU A 248 -14.22 -8.56 8.99
CA LEU A 248 -14.99 -9.62 9.66
C LEU A 248 -16.47 -9.28 9.75
N LYS A 249 -16.79 -8.03 10.06
CA LYS A 249 -18.17 -7.52 10.17
C LYS A 249 -18.19 -5.99 10.11
N GLY A 250 -19.38 -5.42 9.94
CA GLY A 250 -19.62 -4.00 10.02
C GLY A 250 -19.97 -3.41 8.65
N ARG A 251 -19.92 -2.08 8.56
CA ARG A 251 -20.29 -1.36 7.33
C ARG A 251 -19.34 -0.24 7.03
N ARG A 252 -19.18 0.02 5.75
CA ARG A 252 -18.43 1.15 5.21
C ARG A 252 -19.25 1.78 4.10
N PHE A 253 -19.27 3.09 4.02
CA PHE A 253 -19.75 3.77 2.83
C PHE A 253 -19.00 5.07 2.59
N ALA A 254 -18.86 5.41 1.31
CA ALA A 254 -18.26 6.63 0.84
C ALA A 254 -19.11 7.23 -0.28
N PHE A 255 -19.37 8.53 -0.19
CA PHE A 255 -20.02 9.32 -1.23
C PHE A 255 -19.09 10.47 -1.60
N SER A 256 -18.84 10.65 -2.89
CA SER A 256 -17.94 11.67 -3.42
C SER A 256 -18.65 12.47 -4.51
N LEU A 257 -18.34 13.76 -4.52
CA LEU A 257 -18.71 14.72 -5.55
C LEU A 257 -17.41 15.32 -6.07
N ALA A 258 -17.22 15.29 -7.38
CA ALA A 258 -16.07 15.89 -8.03
C ALA A 258 -16.49 16.55 -9.33
N GLY A 259 -15.64 17.36 -9.92
CA GLY A 259 -15.89 17.91 -11.23
C GLY A 259 -14.77 18.80 -11.71
N SER A 260 -14.98 19.41 -12.87
CA SER A 260 -14.17 20.51 -13.35
C SER A 260 -15.04 21.66 -13.84
N PRO A 261 -15.04 22.80 -13.13
CA PRO A 261 -15.81 23.97 -13.52
C PRO A 261 -15.36 24.55 -14.87
N PRO A 262 -16.28 25.16 -15.66
CA PRO A 262 -15.95 25.82 -16.91
C PRO A 262 -15.19 27.12 -16.66
N LEU A 263 -13.86 27.04 -16.56
CA LEU A 263 -12.98 28.20 -16.34
C LEU A 263 -12.37 28.75 -17.65
N GLY A 264 -12.73 28.18 -18.81
CA GLY A 264 -12.26 28.56 -20.13
C GLY A 264 -12.66 27.54 -21.20
N GLY A 265 -12.44 27.87 -22.48
CA GLY A 265 -12.77 26.99 -23.61
C GLY A 265 -11.97 25.68 -23.62
N ASP A 266 -10.68 25.77 -23.29
CA ASP A 266 -9.71 24.67 -23.34
C ASP A 266 -9.63 23.85 -22.03
N VAL A 267 -10.39 24.25 -21.01
CA VAL A 267 -10.47 23.54 -19.73
C VAL A 267 -11.44 22.38 -19.89
N LEU A 268 -11.06 21.17 -19.47
CA LEU A 268 -11.97 20.01 -19.48
C LEU A 268 -13.13 20.24 -18.49
N GLN A 269 -14.36 19.85 -18.84
CA GLN A 269 -15.57 20.19 -18.08
C GLN A 269 -16.43 18.98 -17.78
N PHE A 270 -16.61 18.69 -16.49
CA PHE A 270 -17.47 17.60 -16.03
C PHE A 270 -17.95 17.81 -14.59
N ALA A 271 -18.97 17.07 -14.20
CA ALA A 271 -19.39 16.88 -12.82
C ALA A 271 -19.69 15.40 -12.62
N SER A 272 -19.17 14.83 -11.55
CA SER A 272 -19.30 13.41 -11.22
C SER A 272 -19.77 13.22 -9.79
N ILE A 273 -20.70 12.28 -9.62
CA ILE A 273 -21.07 11.73 -8.32
C ILE A 273 -20.69 10.26 -8.30
N ASN A 274 -20.11 9.80 -7.19
CA ASN A 274 -19.68 8.42 -7.00
C ASN A 274 -20.03 7.95 -5.59
N GLY A 275 -20.50 6.71 -5.49
CA GLY A 275 -20.92 6.08 -4.24
C GLY A 275 -20.41 4.64 -4.14
N ASP A 276 -19.99 4.25 -2.95
CA ASP A 276 -19.60 2.88 -2.61
C ASP A 276 -20.14 2.55 -1.22
N VAL A 277 -20.92 1.47 -1.11
CA VAL A 277 -21.54 1.01 0.13
C VAL A 277 -21.19 -0.46 0.31
N ARG A 278 -20.64 -0.82 1.46
CA ARG A 278 -20.22 -2.18 1.82
C ARG A 278 -20.81 -2.60 3.15
N GLN A 279 -21.30 -3.83 3.20
CA GLN A 279 -21.86 -4.44 4.40
C GLN A 279 -21.28 -5.84 4.58
N TYR A 280 -20.77 -6.14 5.76
CA TYR A 280 -20.16 -7.41 6.12
C TYR A 280 -20.89 -8.02 7.32
N PHE A 281 -21.35 -9.24 7.15
CA PHE A 281 -21.95 -10.07 8.20
C PHE A 281 -21.02 -11.25 8.48
N GLY A 282 -20.33 -11.20 9.61
CA GLY A 282 -19.50 -12.32 10.09
C GLY A 282 -20.30 -13.26 10.97
N PHE A 283 -20.13 -14.56 10.77
CA PHE A 283 -20.71 -15.64 11.57
C PHE A 283 -19.60 -16.51 12.17
N PHE A 284 -19.93 -17.27 13.23
CA PHE A 284 -19.00 -18.20 13.89
C PHE A 284 -17.63 -17.58 14.18
N ASN A 285 -17.64 -16.47 14.93
CA ASN A 285 -16.44 -15.71 15.29
C ASN A 285 -15.61 -15.20 14.09
N GLY A 286 -16.23 -15.00 12.93
CA GLY A 286 -15.58 -14.45 11.74
C GLY A 286 -14.98 -15.50 10.80
N MET A 287 -15.19 -16.80 11.07
CA MET A 287 -14.78 -17.87 10.15
C MET A 287 -15.54 -17.81 8.83
N TYR A 288 -16.84 -17.49 8.89
CA TYR A 288 -17.69 -17.31 7.72
C TYR A 288 -18.12 -15.86 7.61
N SER A 289 -18.22 -15.34 6.39
CA SER A 289 -18.76 -14.00 6.17
C SER A 289 -19.58 -13.87 4.90
N LEU A 290 -20.67 -13.11 4.98
CA LEU A 290 -21.39 -12.59 3.82
C LEU A 290 -20.98 -11.14 3.64
N ALA A 291 -20.52 -10.79 2.44
CA ALA A 291 -20.06 -9.47 2.09
C ALA A 291 -20.87 -8.96 0.89
N PHE A 292 -21.44 -7.77 1.02
CA PHE A 292 -22.22 -7.12 -0.01
C PHE A 292 -21.58 -5.78 -0.36
N ARG A 293 -21.51 -5.46 -1.65
CA ARG A 293 -21.08 -4.16 -2.16
C ARG A 293 -22.08 -3.64 -3.17
N LEU A 294 -22.40 -2.37 -3.04
CA LEU A 294 -23.10 -1.60 -4.05
C LEU A 294 -22.23 -0.41 -4.40
N SER A 295 -21.83 -0.29 -5.66
CA SER A 295 -21.08 0.84 -6.18
C SER A 295 -21.79 1.42 -7.40
N GLY A 296 -21.62 2.72 -7.61
CA GLY A 296 -22.20 3.39 -8.75
C GLY A 296 -21.64 4.80 -8.90
N ALA A 297 -21.64 5.28 -10.12
CA ALA A 297 -21.27 6.65 -10.43
C ALA A 297 -22.06 7.19 -11.61
N ALA A 298 -22.12 8.51 -11.68
CA ALA A 298 -22.66 9.23 -12.82
C ALA A 298 -21.79 10.44 -13.10
N SER A 299 -21.35 10.59 -14.34
CA SER A 299 -20.64 11.78 -14.83
C SER A 299 -21.45 12.47 -15.92
N VAL A 300 -21.46 13.80 -15.89
CA VAL A 300 -22.14 14.65 -16.87
C VAL A 300 -21.26 15.84 -17.25
N GLY A 301 -21.42 16.37 -18.45
CA GLY A 301 -20.64 17.51 -18.95
C GLY A 301 -20.12 17.24 -20.36
N ARG A 302 -19.40 18.23 -20.92
CA ARG A 302 -18.80 18.12 -22.25
C ARG A 302 -17.73 17.02 -22.30
N ASP A 303 -16.96 16.91 -21.23
CA ASP A 303 -15.81 16.02 -21.09
C ASP A 303 -16.06 15.02 -19.93
N SER A 304 -17.25 14.39 -19.92
CA SER A 304 -17.68 13.46 -18.87
C SER A 304 -16.72 12.27 -18.71
N GLN A 305 -16.57 11.80 -17.47
CA GLN A 305 -15.85 10.58 -17.17
C GLN A 305 -16.62 9.35 -17.65
N ASN A 306 -15.90 8.39 -18.22
CA ASN A 306 -16.41 7.08 -18.58
C ASN A 306 -16.04 6.06 -17.51
N PHE A 307 -16.86 5.04 -17.36
CA PHE A 307 -16.67 3.94 -16.44
C PHE A 307 -16.79 2.64 -17.22
N PHE A 308 -15.78 1.78 -17.12
CA PHE A 308 -15.79 0.46 -17.76
C PHE A 308 -15.93 -0.65 -16.71
N LEU A 309 -16.75 -1.65 -17.01
CA LEU A 309 -16.96 -2.80 -16.13
C LEU A 309 -16.31 -4.05 -16.72
N GLY A 310 -16.14 -5.04 -15.84
CA GLY A 310 -15.55 -6.34 -16.13
C GLY A 310 -14.18 -6.48 -15.51
N GLY A 311 -13.74 -7.70 -15.27
CA GLY A 311 -12.48 -7.98 -14.60
C GLY A 311 -12.49 -7.69 -13.09
N ILE A 312 -11.29 -7.70 -12.50
CA ILE A 312 -11.05 -7.48 -11.06
C ILE A 312 -9.83 -6.59 -10.83
N ASP A 313 -9.62 -6.08 -9.62
CA ASP A 313 -8.42 -5.27 -9.33
C ASP A 313 -7.14 -6.13 -9.35
N ASN A 314 -6.04 -5.55 -9.85
CA ASN A 314 -4.74 -6.20 -10.02
C ASN A 314 -4.79 -7.57 -10.75
N TRP A 315 -5.62 -7.70 -11.79
CA TRP A 315 -5.69 -8.92 -12.59
C TRP A 315 -4.39 -9.15 -13.38
N ILE A 316 -3.68 -10.22 -13.04
CA ILE A 316 -2.45 -10.67 -13.68
C ILE A 316 -2.80 -11.33 -15.02
N ASN A 317 -2.07 -10.96 -16.07
CA ASN A 317 -2.32 -11.42 -17.44
C ASN A 317 -3.78 -11.17 -17.87
N TYR A 318 -4.24 -9.94 -17.62
CA TYR A 318 -5.59 -9.52 -17.92
C TYR A 318 -5.91 -9.59 -19.41
N SER A 319 -7.20 -9.55 -19.74
CA SER A 319 -7.68 -9.47 -21.13
C SER A 319 -8.77 -8.41 -21.25
N TRP A 320 -8.76 -7.70 -22.38
CA TRP A 320 -9.74 -6.68 -22.73
C TRP A 320 -10.76 -7.26 -23.70
N ALA A 321 -12.03 -6.92 -23.51
CA ALA A 321 -13.04 -7.13 -24.52
C ALA A 321 -12.66 -6.30 -25.77
N GLY A 322 -12.59 -6.96 -26.93
CA GLY A 322 -12.13 -6.34 -28.18
C GLY A 322 -10.61 -6.39 -28.40
N GLY A 323 -9.81 -6.86 -27.43
CA GLY A 323 -8.38 -7.15 -27.61
C GLY A 323 -7.43 -5.95 -27.59
N GLU A 324 -7.93 -4.72 -27.47
CA GLU A 324 -7.11 -3.49 -27.48
C GLU A 324 -7.40 -2.59 -26.27
N LEU A 325 -6.36 -1.91 -25.79
CA LEU A 325 -6.48 -0.82 -24.83
C LEU A 325 -6.95 0.44 -25.59
N PRO A 326 -8.08 1.08 -25.23
CA PRO A 326 -8.50 2.32 -25.87
C PRO A 326 -7.52 3.45 -25.50
N ILE A 327 -6.62 3.80 -26.43
CA ILE A 327 -5.59 4.84 -26.28
C ILE A 327 -5.74 5.99 -27.30
N ASP A 328 -6.85 6.00 -28.01
CA ASP A 328 -7.07 6.88 -29.17
C ASP A 328 -7.25 8.35 -28.75
N ARG A 329 -7.84 8.64 -27.58
CA ARG A 329 -8.00 10.01 -27.08
C ARG A 329 -7.22 10.27 -25.80
N LEU A 330 -6.86 11.54 -25.57
CA LEU A 330 -6.25 11.99 -24.31
C LEU A 330 -7.17 11.69 -23.12
N GLU A 331 -8.48 11.81 -23.31
CA GLU A 331 -9.47 11.54 -22.27
C GLU A 331 -9.56 10.04 -21.94
N ASP A 332 -9.28 9.15 -22.89
CA ASP A 332 -9.59 7.72 -22.75
C ASP A 332 -8.78 7.02 -21.65
N ILE A 333 -7.58 7.51 -21.31
CA ILE A 333 -6.77 6.93 -20.22
C ILE A 333 -7.08 7.59 -18.87
N PHE A 334 -7.42 8.88 -18.86
CA PHE A 334 -7.56 9.65 -17.61
C PHE A 334 -9.00 9.79 -17.13
N PHE A 335 -9.96 9.72 -18.03
CA PHE A 335 -11.38 9.87 -17.76
C PHE A 335 -12.11 8.53 -17.83
N THR A 336 -11.47 7.45 -18.27
CA THR A 336 -12.03 6.09 -18.23
C THR A 336 -11.59 5.38 -16.97
N LEU A 337 -12.49 5.28 -16.01
CA LEU A 337 -12.25 4.74 -14.68
C LEU A 337 -12.77 3.30 -14.57
N PRO A 338 -12.06 2.41 -13.87
CA PRO A 338 -12.54 1.04 -13.66
C PRO A 338 -13.73 1.00 -12.69
N ALA A 339 -14.82 0.33 -13.08
CA ALA A 339 -15.97 -0.02 -12.26
C ALA A 339 -15.95 -1.54 -11.99
N ILE A 340 -15.12 -1.93 -11.02
CA ILE A 340 -14.77 -3.33 -10.72
C ILE A 340 -15.05 -3.70 -9.25
N PRO A 341 -15.26 -4.99 -8.94
CA PRO A 341 -15.15 -6.15 -9.83
C PRO A 341 -16.48 -6.56 -10.49
N LEU A 342 -16.37 -7.09 -11.70
CA LEU A 342 -17.45 -7.82 -12.39
C LEU A 342 -16.85 -9.08 -13.00
N ARG A 343 -16.78 -10.14 -12.20
CA ARG A 343 -16.19 -11.43 -12.58
C ARG A 343 -17.10 -12.18 -13.52
N GLY A 344 -16.53 -13.02 -14.38
CA GLY A 344 -17.18 -13.65 -15.53
C GLY A 344 -17.04 -12.85 -16.82
N HIS A 345 -16.62 -11.58 -16.73
CA HIS A 345 -16.46 -10.65 -17.85
C HIS A 345 -15.02 -10.14 -17.97
N LEU A 346 -14.59 -9.82 -19.19
CA LEU A 346 -13.26 -9.25 -19.47
C LEU A 346 -13.26 -7.75 -19.15
N TYR A 347 -12.09 -7.11 -19.06
CA TYR A 347 -12.07 -5.64 -18.91
C TYR A 347 -12.77 -4.98 -20.10
N ASN A 348 -13.52 -3.91 -19.82
CA ASN A 348 -14.23 -3.13 -20.84
C ASN A 348 -15.30 -3.94 -21.61
N SER A 349 -15.87 -4.98 -21.00
CA SER A 349 -17.03 -5.69 -21.57
C SER A 349 -18.24 -4.78 -21.79
N ILE A 350 -18.39 -3.76 -20.94
CA ILE A 350 -19.42 -2.73 -21.04
C ILE A 350 -18.87 -1.42 -20.46
N TYR A 351 -19.26 -0.28 -21.01
CA TYR A 351 -18.79 1.02 -20.55
C TYR A 351 -19.82 2.13 -20.78
N GLY A 352 -19.74 3.20 -19.98
CA GLY A 352 -20.65 4.34 -20.10
C GLY A 352 -20.29 5.50 -19.18
N ASP A 353 -21.01 6.62 -19.29
CA ASP A 353 -20.84 7.81 -18.42
C ASP A 353 -21.50 7.61 -17.04
N LYS A 354 -22.29 6.54 -16.88
CA LYS A 354 -22.97 6.13 -15.66
C LYS A 354 -22.84 4.63 -15.49
N PHE A 355 -22.78 4.17 -14.23
CA PHE A 355 -22.84 2.74 -13.92
C PHE A 355 -23.47 2.43 -12.57
N ALA A 356 -23.93 1.19 -12.45
CA ALA A 356 -24.31 0.57 -11.19
C ALA A 356 -23.76 -0.86 -11.14
N LEU A 357 -23.21 -1.25 -9.99
CA LEU A 357 -22.58 -2.54 -9.78
C LEU A 357 -22.92 -3.05 -8.37
N PHE A 358 -23.39 -4.29 -8.31
CA PHE A 358 -23.68 -5.01 -7.08
C PHE A 358 -22.84 -6.29 -7.02
N ASN A 359 -22.20 -6.52 -5.87
CA ASN A 359 -21.45 -7.74 -5.61
C ASN A 359 -21.96 -8.38 -4.32
N ALA A 360 -22.15 -9.68 -4.36
CA ALA A 360 -22.41 -10.50 -3.20
C ALA A 360 -21.37 -11.61 -3.12
N GLU A 361 -20.72 -11.75 -1.96
CA GLU A 361 -19.76 -12.81 -1.70
C GLU A 361 -20.09 -13.55 -0.41
N PHE A 362 -19.99 -14.88 -0.47
CA PHE A 362 -19.94 -15.75 0.68
C PHE A 362 -18.54 -16.32 0.82
N ARG A 363 -17.91 -16.07 1.97
CA ARG A 363 -16.53 -16.43 2.29
C ARG A 363 -16.50 -17.43 3.44
N PHE A 364 -15.67 -18.46 3.30
CA PHE A 364 -15.59 -19.57 4.24
C PHE A 364 -14.16 -20.10 4.33
N PRO A 365 -13.76 -20.71 5.46
CA PRO A 365 -12.44 -21.31 5.57
C PRO A 365 -12.43 -22.64 4.80
N LEU A 366 -11.36 -22.92 4.05
CA LEU A 366 -11.20 -24.20 3.35
C LEU A 366 -10.17 -25.07 4.08
N VAL A 367 -8.95 -24.57 4.28
CA VAL A 367 -7.86 -25.28 4.94
C VAL A 367 -7.04 -24.29 5.78
N ALA A 368 -6.83 -24.60 7.06
CA ALA A 368 -6.06 -23.75 7.98
C ALA A 368 -4.59 -23.64 7.59
N ALA A 369 -3.96 -24.76 7.22
CA ALA A 369 -2.64 -24.80 6.62
C ALA A 369 -2.47 -26.08 5.79
N LEU A 370 -1.91 -25.97 4.58
CA LEU A 370 -1.38 -27.11 3.86
C LEU A 370 0.12 -27.17 4.17
N LEU A 371 0.51 -28.08 5.07
CA LEU A 371 1.91 -28.29 5.43
C LEU A 371 2.67 -28.85 4.22
N PRO A 372 3.92 -28.42 3.97
CA PRO A 372 4.72 -28.98 2.89
C PRO A 372 4.87 -30.48 3.11
N GLY A 373 4.42 -31.28 2.14
CA GLY A 373 4.81 -32.69 2.09
C GLY A 373 6.30 -32.84 1.73
N PRO A 374 6.76 -34.02 1.29
CA PRO A 374 8.14 -34.19 0.79
C PRO A 374 8.45 -33.35 -0.47
N ILE A 375 7.45 -32.70 -1.05
CA ILE A 375 7.61 -31.71 -2.11
C ILE A 375 7.77 -30.33 -1.44
N PRO A 376 8.84 -29.58 -1.71
CA PRO A 376 9.11 -28.27 -1.11
C PRO A 376 8.19 -27.19 -1.72
N ILE A 377 6.88 -27.38 -1.63
CA ILE A 377 5.91 -26.33 -1.90
C ILE A 377 5.84 -25.47 -0.64
N LEU A 378 6.05 -24.18 -0.80
CA LEU A 378 5.94 -23.18 0.28
C LEU A 378 4.62 -23.38 1.04
N PRO A 379 4.60 -23.30 2.38
CA PRO A 379 3.40 -23.54 3.15
C PRO A 379 2.30 -22.54 2.74
N LEU A 380 1.13 -23.06 2.37
CA LEU A 380 -0.06 -22.25 2.14
C LEU A 380 -0.81 -22.13 3.46
N TYR A 381 -0.79 -20.93 4.04
CA TYR A 381 -1.49 -20.63 5.30
C TYR A 381 -2.83 -19.96 5.02
N ASN A 382 -3.85 -20.34 5.80
CA ASN A 382 -5.17 -19.73 5.83
C ASN A 382 -5.85 -19.67 4.46
N ILE A 383 -5.95 -20.83 3.77
CA ILE A 383 -6.68 -20.92 2.50
C ILE A 383 -8.17 -20.73 2.79
N THR A 384 -8.74 -19.64 2.27
CA THR A 384 -10.18 -19.38 2.34
C THR A 384 -10.81 -19.49 0.96
N GLY A 385 -12.03 -20.05 0.94
CA GLY A 385 -12.87 -20.11 -0.25
C GLY A 385 -13.83 -18.94 -0.30
N THR A 386 -14.19 -18.53 -1.51
CA THR A 386 -15.27 -17.58 -1.78
C THR A 386 -16.19 -18.13 -2.86
N SER A 387 -17.48 -17.80 -2.75
CA SER A 387 -18.46 -17.96 -3.81
C SER A 387 -19.14 -16.63 -4.01
N PHE A 388 -19.36 -16.22 -5.25
CA PHE A 388 -19.76 -14.86 -5.55
C PHE A 388 -20.80 -14.77 -6.67
N VAL A 389 -21.54 -13.66 -6.63
CA VAL A 389 -22.41 -13.19 -7.71
C VAL A 389 -22.17 -11.70 -7.88
N ASP A 390 -21.85 -11.29 -9.11
CA ASP A 390 -21.63 -9.92 -9.52
C ASP A 390 -22.69 -9.55 -10.57
N VAL A 391 -23.31 -8.38 -10.42
CA VAL A 391 -24.34 -7.85 -11.34
C VAL A 391 -24.01 -6.40 -11.63
N GLY A 392 -23.78 -6.05 -12.89
CA GLY A 392 -23.37 -4.71 -13.26
C GLY A 392 -23.98 -4.24 -14.57
N THR A 393 -24.12 -2.93 -14.71
CA THR A 393 -24.51 -2.28 -15.97
C THR A 393 -23.87 -0.90 -16.05
N ALA A 394 -23.52 -0.48 -17.25
CA ALA A 394 -23.16 0.90 -17.54
C ALA A 394 -24.04 1.42 -18.67
N TRP A 395 -24.17 2.73 -18.79
CA TRP A 395 -24.92 3.32 -19.88
C TRP A 395 -24.37 4.70 -20.21
N GLN A 396 -24.62 5.15 -21.44
CA GLN A 396 -24.23 6.48 -21.91
C GLN A 396 -25.46 7.23 -22.38
N GLY A 397 -25.64 8.46 -21.89
CA GLY A 397 -26.85 9.23 -22.16
C GLY A 397 -28.12 8.54 -21.63
N GLY A 398 -29.10 8.30 -22.52
CA GLY A 398 -30.38 7.65 -22.22
C GLY A 398 -30.54 6.25 -22.82
N THR A 399 -29.48 5.69 -23.39
CA THR A 399 -29.52 4.35 -24.01
C THR A 399 -29.24 3.30 -22.94
N ASN A 400 -30.20 2.44 -22.64
CA ASN A 400 -29.96 1.30 -21.76
C ASN A 400 -28.99 0.33 -22.46
N GLN A 401 -27.90 -0.03 -21.79
CA GLN A 401 -27.08 -1.16 -22.20
C GLN A 401 -27.45 -2.39 -21.34
N ASP A 402 -26.94 -3.54 -21.74
CA ASP A 402 -27.28 -4.82 -21.12
C ASP A 402 -26.83 -4.90 -19.64
N VAL A 403 -27.57 -5.68 -18.87
CA VAL A 403 -27.16 -6.03 -17.50
C VAL A 403 -26.27 -7.26 -17.60
N LEU A 404 -25.02 -7.11 -17.18
CA LEU A 404 -24.07 -8.20 -17.10
C LEU A 404 -24.16 -8.87 -15.74
N ILE A 405 -24.28 -10.20 -15.76
CA ILE A 405 -24.27 -11.02 -14.56
C ILE A 405 -23.10 -11.98 -14.65
N GLY A 406 -22.42 -12.22 -13.53
CA GLY A 406 -21.43 -13.28 -13.43
C GLY A 406 -21.43 -13.92 -12.06
N ALA A 407 -21.17 -15.22 -12.02
CA ALA A 407 -21.12 -15.98 -10.77
C ALA A 407 -19.96 -16.95 -10.78
N GLY A 408 -19.49 -17.36 -9.61
CA GLY A 408 -18.36 -18.27 -9.55
C GLY A 408 -17.81 -18.51 -8.16
N PHE A 409 -16.60 -19.04 -8.15
CA PHE A 409 -15.87 -19.45 -6.95
C PHE A 409 -14.45 -18.89 -6.98
N GLY A 410 -13.86 -18.75 -5.82
CA GLY A 410 -12.48 -18.33 -5.70
C GLY A 410 -11.78 -18.85 -4.46
N LEU A 411 -10.47 -18.70 -4.46
CA LEU A 411 -9.57 -19.03 -3.37
C LEU A 411 -8.76 -17.78 -3.00
N ARG A 412 -8.46 -17.66 -1.72
CA ARG A 412 -7.62 -16.60 -1.15
C ARG A 412 -6.57 -17.25 -0.26
N THR A 413 -5.34 -16.77 -0.35
CA THR A 413 -4.23 -17.23 0.48
C THR A 413 -3.17 -16.14 0.59
N ILE A 414 -2.33 -16.22 1.61
CA ILE A 414 -1.04 -15.51 1.59
C ILE A 414 -0.03 -16.41 0.89
N LEU A 415 0.64 -15.88 -0.12
CA LEU A 415 1.74 -16.56 -0.84
C LEU A 415 2.88 -15.56 -0.98
N LEU A 416 4.09 -15.94 -0.52
CA LEU A 416 5.27 -15.06 -0.53
C LEU A 416 5.05 -13.70 0.16
N GLY A 417 4.22 -13.67 1.22
CA GLY A 417 3.85 -12.44 1.92
C GLY A 417 2.83 -11.55 1.19
N LEU A 418 2.33 -11.98 0.02
CA LEU A 418 1.35 -11.24 -0.77
C LEU A 418 -0.03 -11.92 -0.69
N PRO A 419 -1.13 -11.14 -0.65
CA PRO A 419 -2.49 -11.67 -0.62
C PRO A 419 -2.93 -12.09 -2.02
N PHE A 420 -2.76 -13.36 -2.35
CA PHE A 420 -3.09 -13.91 -3.65
C PHE A 420 -4.57 -14.31 -3.74
N ARG A 421 -5.17 -14.03 -4.89
CA ARG A 421 -6.55 -14.39 -5.22
C ARG A 421 -6.58 -15.17 -6.53
N TRP A 422 -7.30 -16.27 -6.52
CA TRP A 422 -7.70 -16.97 -7.74
C TRP A 422 -9.22 -17.04 -7.79
N ASP A 423 -9.84 -16.39 -8.78
CA ASP A 423 -11.28 -16.45 -9.03
C ASP A 423 -11.55 -17.12 -10.37
N ILE A 424 -12.59 -17.94 -10.42
CA ILE A 424 -13.15 -18.50 -11.65
C ILE A 424 -14.58 -18.00 -11.74
N GLY A 425 -14.86 -17.17 -12.74
CA GLY A 425 -16.18 -16.59 -12.98
C GLY A 425 -16.77 -17.08 -14.30
N TRP A 426 -18.08 -17.33 -14.31
CA TRP A 426 -18.86 -17.62 -15.50
C TRP A 426 -19.82 -16.46 -15.76
N PRO A 427 -19.83 -15.87 -16.96
CA PRO A 427 -20.86 -14.92 -17.34
C PRO A 427 -22.20 -15.65 -17.45
N TYR A 428 -23.28 -15.01 -17.02
CA TYR A 428 -24.63 -15.49 -17.21
C TYR A 428 -25.31 -14.66 -18.30
N GLU A 429 -25.67 -15.32 -19.39
CA GLU A 429 -26.27 -14.74 -20.59
C GLU A 429 -27.65 -15.37 -20.84
N ASP A 430 -28.39 -14.93 -21.86
CA ASP A 430 -29.74 -15.42 -22.18
C ASP A 430 -29.81 -16.96 -22.38
N GLY A 431 -28.69 -17.59 -22.75
CA GLY A 431 -28.54 -19.04 -22.91
C GLY A 431 -28.03 -19.80 -21.69
N GLY A 432 -27.79 -19.13 -20.56
CA GLY A 432 -27.21 -19.71 -19.34
C GLY A 432 -25.75 -19.31 -19.10
N PHE A 433 -24.98 -20.17 -18.42
CA PHE A 433 -23.57 -19.89 -18.11
C PHE A 433 -22.66 -20.07 -19.33
N GLY A 434 -21.95 -18.99 -19.68
CA GLY A 434 -21.00 -18.96 -20.80
C GLY A 434 -19.61 -19.53 -20.45
N HIS A 435 -18.59 -19.11 -21.20
CA HIS A 435 -17.22 -19.57 -20.99
C HIS A 435 -16.60 -18.99 -19.72
N ARG A 436 -15.96 -19.86 -18.92
CA ARG A 436 -15.27 -19.45 -17.70
C ARG A 436 -14.10 -18.49 -17.98
N VAL A 437 -13.94 -17.51 -17.11
CA VAL A 437 -12.79 -16.60 -17.06
C VAL A 437 -12.01 -16.87 -15.78
N HIS A 438 -10.69 -16.97 -15.90
CA HIS A 438 -9.78 -17.14 -14.77
C HIS A 438 -9.14 -15.81 -14.40
N TYR A 439 -9.22 -15.46 -13.12
CA TYR A 439 -8.61 -14.27 -12.58
C TYR A 439 -7.58 -14.64 -11.54
N PHE A 440 -6.31 -14.36 -11.84
CA PHE A 440 -5.22 -14.38 -10.85
C PHE A 440 -4.92 -12.94 -10.47
N SER A 441 -4.94 -12.60 -9.18
CA SER A 441 -4.67 -11.22 -8.76
C SER A 441 -4.05 -11.14 -7.37
N ILE A 442 -3.55 -9.96 -7.04
CA ILE A 442 -3.03 -9.63 -5.71
C ILE A 442 -3.96 -8.59 -5.08
N GLY A 443 -4.52 -8.91 -3.91
CA GLY A 443 -5.44 -8.03 -3.21
C GLY A 443 -6.14 -8.72 -2.04
N LEU A 444 -6.61 -7.91 -1.08
CA LEU A 444 -7.24 -8.39 0.16
C LEU A 444 -8.77 -8.57 0.01
N ASP A 445 -9.46 -7.53 -0.48
CA ASP A 445 -10.92 -7.47 -0.59
C ASP A 445 -11.34 -7.14 -2.03
N PHE A 446 -12.63 -7.27 -2.34
CA PHE A 446 -13.17 -6.85 -3.64
C PHE A 446 -13.20 -5.33 -3.84
#